data_AF-A0A117MDY8-F1
#
_entry.id   AF-A0A117MDY8-F1
#
_cell.length_a   1.000
_cell.length_b   1.000
_cell.length_c   1.000
_cell.angle_alpha   90.00
_cell.angle_beta   90.00
_cell.angle_gamma   90.00
#
_symmetry.space_group_name_H-M   'P 1'
#
loop_
_entity.id
_entity.type
_entity.pdbx_description
1 polymer ?
#
loop_
_entity_poly.entity_id
_entity_poly.type
_entity_poly.pdbx_seq_one_letter_code
_entity_poly.pdbx_strand_id
1 'polypeptide(L)'
;MAFALHINMERCTGCNNCVVACPVDALELYTEDPVTKEKIYKVKDGKAVILDFNSELCAGCGVCVQACPYGVIKLEGPWESRVKARKVEA
;
A
#
# COMPACT_ATOMS: atom_id res chain seq x y z
N MET A 1 17.00 -5.27 1.75
CA MET A 1 16.09 -6.33 2.26
C MET A 1 14.98 -6.49 1.22
N ALA A 2 14.66 -7.71 0.79
CA ALA A 2 13.65 -7.91 -0.25
C ALA A 2 12.26 -8.10 0.40
N PHE A 3 11.41 -7.08 0.29
CA PHE A 3 9.98 -7.16 0.62
C PHE A 3 9.20 -7.02 -0.68
N ALA A 4 8.11 -7.77 -0.82
CA ALA A 4 7.19 -7.60 -1.94
C ALA A 4 5.83 -7.15 -1.40
N LEU A 5 5.32 -6.06 -1.95
CA LEU A 5 3.99 -5.54 -1.62
C LEU A 5 3.05 -5.83 -2.78
N HIS A 6 2.01 -6.62 -2.51
CA HIS A 6 0.99 -6.98 -3.48
C HIS A 6 -0.32 -6.30 -3.12
N ILE A 7 -0.94 -5.62 -4.08
CA ILE A 7 -2.20 -4.90 -3.88
C ILE A 7 -3.18 -5.31 -4.96
N ASN A 8 -4.37 -5.76 -4.57
CA ASN A 8 -5.45 -5.98 -5.52
C ASN A 8 -6.06 -4.62 -5.92
N MET A 9 -5.64 -4.10 -7.06
CA MET A 9 -6.09 -2.79 -7.56
C MET A 9 -7.53 -2.79 -8.07
N GLU A 10 -8.10 -3.93 -8.44
CA GLU A 10 -9.52 -4.04 -8.80
C GLU A 10 -10.42 -3.71 -7.60
N ARG A 11 -10.01 -4.19 -6.43
CA ARG A 11 -10.73 -4.00 -5.15
C ARG A 11 -10.23 -2.78 -4.36
N CYS A 12 -9.10 -2.18 -4.76
CA CYS A 12 -8.62 -0.95 -4.17
C CYS A 12 -9.60 0.20 -4.47
N THR A 13 -9.91 0.99 -3.45
CA THR A 13 -10.77 2.18 -3.59
C THR A 13 -9.97 3.48 -3.69
N GLY A 14 -8.65 3.42 -3.51
CA GLY A 14 -7.80 4.61 -3.49
C GLY A 14 -8.05 5.54 -2.29
N CYS A 15 -8.47 5.00 -1.14
CA CYS A 15 -8.79 5.80 0.07
C CYS A 15 -7.57 6.41 0.80
N ASN A 16 -6.34 6.13 0.33
CA ASN A 16 -5.10 6.69 0.86
C ASN A 16 -4.70 6.29 2.31
N ASN A 17 -5.45 5.44 3.00
CA ASN A 17 -5.13 5.00 4.36
C ASN A 17 -3.74 4.35 4.49
N CYS A 18 -3.32 3.56 3.49
CA CYS A 18 -2.03 2.89 3.50
C CYS A 18 -0.85 3.86 3.37
N VAL A 19 -1.03 4.95 2.62
CA VAL A 19 -0.04 6.03 2.45
C VAL A 19 0.12 6.77 3.77
N VAL A 20 -0.98 7.25 4.35
CA VAL A 20 -0.95 8.01 5.61
C VAL A 20 -0.44 7.17 6.79
N ALA A 21 -0.71 5.86 6.78
CA ALA A 21 -0.23 4.96 7.82
C ALA A 21 1.26 4.60 7.70
N CYS A 22 1.91 4.86 6.56
CA CYS A 22 3.30 4.48 6.33
C CYS A 22 4.23 5.46 7.08
N PRO A 23 5.03 5.01 8.05
CA PRO A 23 5.89 5.91 8.84
C PRO A 23 7.16 6.35 8.10
N VAL A 24 7.40 5.80 6.91
CA VAL A 24 8.62 6.00 6.11
C VAL A 24 8.29 6.46 4.69
N ASP A 25 7.04 6.87 4.44
CA ASP A 25 6.57 7.38 3.15
C ASP A 25 6.92 6.48 1.94
N ALA A 26 6.99 5.17 2.15
CA ALA A 26 7.30 4.19 1.10
C ALA A 26 6.15 3.97 0.09
N LEU A 27 5.01 4.64 0.27
CA LEU A 27 3.81 4.49 -0.55
C LEU A 27 3.34 5.86 -1.01
N GLU A 28 2.99 5.97 -2.29
CA GLU A 28 2.37 7.17 -2.85
C GLU A 28 1.16 6.75 -3.68
N LEU A 29 0.06 7.48 -3.56
CA LEU A 29 -1.16 7.22 -4.31
C LEU A 29 -1.50 8.45 -5.15
N TYR A 30 -1.53 8.29 -6.47
CA TYR A 30 -1.77 9.37 -7.41
C TYR A 30 -2.55 8.89 -8.63
N THR A 31 -2.93 9.85 -9.46
CA THR A 31 -3.47 9.62 -10.81
C THR A 31 -2.49 10.25 -11.81
N GLU A 32 -2.38 9.69 -13.00
CA GLU A 32 -1.57 10.29 -14.07
C GLU A 32 -2.47 11.09 -15.01
N ASP A 33 -2.04 12.30 -15.40
CA ASP A 33 -2.72 13.06 -16.44
C ASP A 33 -2.64 12.31 -17.79
N PRO A 34 -3.78 12.08 -18.48
CA PRO A 34 -3.78 11.28 -19.71
C PRO A 34 -3.00 11.94 -20.86
N VAL A 35 -2.81 13.27 -20.82
CA VAL A 35 -2.13 14.06 -21.85
C VAL A 35 -0.69 14.36 -21.43
N THR A 36 -0.48 14.98 -20.27
CA THR A 36 0.85 15.46 -19.87
C THR A 36 1.71 14.40 -19.19
N LYS A 37 1.11 13.29 -18.73
CA LYS A 37 1.79 12.24 -17.97
C LYS A 37 2.32 12.68 -16.61
N GLU A 38 1.86 13.84 -16.13
CA GLU A 38 2.25 14.35 -14.82
C GLU A 38 1.43 13.67 -13.70
N LYS A 39 2.03 13.55 -12.52
CA LYS A 39 1.32 13.11 -11.31
C LYS A 39 0.30 14.18 -10.91
N ILE A 40 -0.97 13.80 -10.88
CA ILE A 40 -2.08 14.64 -10.44
C ILE A 40 -2.82 13.98 -9.26
N TYR A 41 -3.25 14.80 -8.30
CA TYR A 41 -4.00 14.34 -7.11
C TYR A 41 -5.51 14.51 -7.30
N LYS A 42 -5.98 14.26 -8.52
CA LYS A 42 -7.42 14.30 -8.85
C LYS A 42 -8.00 12.90 -8.76
N VAL A 43 -9.14 12.82 -8.10
CA VAL A 43 -9.95 11.60 -8.03
C VAL A 43 -10.66 11.42 -9.36
N LYS A 44 -10.39 10.34 -10.07
CA LYS A 44 -11.10 9.97 -11.31
C LYS A 44 -12.05 8.82 -10.98
N ASP A 45 -13.34 8.97 -11.28
CA ASP A 45 -14.36 7.94 -11.01
C ASP A 45 -14.39 7.47 -9.55
N GLY A 46 -14.09 8.38 -8.60
CA GLY A 46 -14.05 8.08 -7.17
C GLY A 46 -12.79 7.34 -6.69
N LYS A 47 -11.77 7.13 -7.54
CA LYS A 47 -10.52 6.43 -7.17
C LYS A 47 -9.27 7.20 -7.60
N ALA A 48 -8.23 7.15 -6.76
CA ALA A 48 -6.87 7.33 -7.23
C ALA A 48 -6.33 5.98 -7.72
N VAL A 49 -5.71 5.97 -8.89
CA VAL A 49 -5.59 4.76 -9.73
C VAL A 49 -4.22 4.11 -9.71
N ILE A 50 -3.16 4.84 -9.35
CA ILE A 50 -1.79 4.35 -9.31
C ILE A 50 -1.30 4.40 -7.87
N LEU A 51 -0.82 3.27 -7.39
CA LEU A 51 -0.10 3.16 -6.12
C LEU A 51 1.35 2.82 -6.43
N ASP A 52 2.23 3.75 -6.11
CA ASP A 52 3.67 3.63 -6.26
C ASP A 52 4.28 3.18 -4.92
N PHE A 53 5.21 2.23 -5.00
CA PHE A 53 5.81 1.57 -3.85
C PHE A 53 7.33 1.62 -3.96
N ASN A 54 7.95 2.31 -3.00
CA ASN A 54 9.40 2.36 -2.89
C ASN A 54 9.92 1.27 -1.93
N SER A 55 10.47 0.20 -2.51
CA SER A 55 11.02 -0.92 -1.75
C SER A 55 12.28 -0.58 -0.95
N GLU A 56 13.01 0.48 -1.31
CA GLU A 56 14.22 0.91 -0.59
C GLU A 56 13.89 1.60 0.73
N LEU A 57 12.77 2.33 0.77
CA LEU A 57 12.25 2.97 1.98
C LEU A 57 11.47 2.00 2.86
N CYS A 58 10.90 0.95 2.27
CA CYS A 58 10.04 0.00 2.99
C CYS A 58 10.81 -0.75 4.09
N ALA A 59 10.41 -0.51 5.35
CA ALA A 59 10.94 -1.23 6.51
C ALA A 59 10.29 -2.62 6.75
N GLY A 60 9.28 -3.00 5.95
CA GLY A 60 8.58 -4.27 6.10
C GLY A 60 7.71 -4.37 7.37
N CYS A 61 7.24 -3.26 7.93
CA CYS A 61 6.51 -3.25 9.21
C CYS A 61 5.05 -3.76 9.13
N GLY A 62 4.44 -3.79 7.94
CA GLY A 62 3.10 -4.32 7.73
C GLY A 62 1.94 -3.41 8.16
N VAL A 63 2.20 -2.16 8.59
CA VAL A 63 1.12 -1.23 9.01
C VAL A 63 0.15 -0.89 7.87
N CYS A 64 0.62 -0.87 6.62
CA CYS A 64 -0.24 -0.67 5.44
C CYS A 64 -1.26 -1.80 5.27
N VAL A 65 -0.89 -3.05 5.60
CA VAL A 65 -1.80 -4.21 5.58
C VAL A 65 -2.91 -4.02 6.62
N GLN A 66 -2.56 -3.56 7.82
CA GLN A 66 -3.53 -3.32 8.91
C GLN A 66 -4.41 -2.10 8.64
N ALA A 67 -3.86 -1.06 8.01
CA ALA A 67 -4.58 0.18 7.71
C ALA A 67 -5.58 0.02 6.56
N CYS A 68 -5.49 -1.05 5.76
CA CYS A 68 -6.39 -1.30 4.65
C CYS A 68 -7.72 -1.89 5.15
N PRO A 69 -8.84 -1.13 5.16
CA PRO A 69 -10.12 -1.64 5.66
C PRO A 69 -10.73 -2.72 4.76
N TYR A 70 -10.28 -2.80 3.50
CA TYR A 70 -10.77 -3.76 2.51
C TYR A 70 -9.93 -5.05 2.45
N GLY A 71 -8.82 -5.11 3.19
CA GLY A 71 -7.92 -6.26 3.21
C GLY A 71 -7.31 -6.60 1.85
N VAL A 72 -7.05 -5.60 1.00
CA VAL A 72 -6.55 -5.82 -0.38
C VAL A 72 -5.03 -5.76 -0.52
N ILE A 73 -4.31 -5.48 0.57
CA ILE A 73 -2.86 -5.36 0.62
C ILE A 73 -2.27 -6.61 1.27
N LYS A 74 -1.26 -7.20 0.65
CA LYS A 74 -0.42 -8.27 1.19
C LYS A 74 1.04 -7.81 1.15
N LEU A 75 1.76 -8.08 2.23
CA LEU A 75 3.21 -7.89 2.30
C LEU A 75 3.83 -9.29 2.38
N GLU A 76 4.85 -9.55 1.59
CA GLU A 76 5.62 -10.79 1.59
C GLU A 76 7.08 -10.47 1.95
N GLY A 77 7.72 -11.38 2.70
CA GLY A 77 9.11 -11.26 3.14
C GLY A 77 9.31 -11.68 4.60
N PRO A 78 10.50 -11.41 5.19
CA PRO A 78 10.87 -11.86 6.55
C PRO A 78 9.97 -11.36 7.69
N TRP A 79 9.00 -10.48 7.42
CA TRP A 79 8.03 -9.96 8.38
C TRP A 79 6.99 -11.01 8.83
N GLU A 80 6.76 -12.07 8.05
CA GLU A 80 5.76 -13.11 8.36
C GLU A 80 6.02 -13.80 9.71
N SER A 81 7.29 -13.86 10.13
CA SER A 81 7.71 -14.36 11.43
C SER A 81 7.14 -13.57 12.62
N ARG A 82 6.82 -12.29 12.42
CA ARG A 82 6.23 -11.40 13.45
C ARG A 82 4.70 -11.50 13.52
N VAL A 83 4.03 -11.92 12.44
CA VAL A 83 2.57 -12.10 12.40
C VAL A 83 2.12 -13.45 12.92
N LYS A 84 2.87 -14.52 12.62
CA LYS A 84 2.55 -15.88 13.11
C LYS A 84 2.55 -15.93 14.65
N ALA A 85 3.35 -15.11 15.32
CA ALA A 85 3.32 -14.96 16.77
C ALA A 85 1.96 -14.47 17.33
N ARG A 86 1.19 -13.69 16.55
CA ARG A 86 -0.12 -13.14 16.96
C ARG A 86 -1.33 -14.03 16.62
N LYS A 87 -1.14 -15.10 15.83
CA LYS A 87 -2.22 -16.05 15.48
C LYS A 87 -2.29 -17.27 16.40
N VAL A 88 -1.43 -17.38 17.41
CA VAL A 88 -1.43 -18.50 18.40
C VAL A 88 -2.30 -18.16 19.63
N GLU A 89 -2.85 -16.96 19.73
CA GLU A 89 -3.64 -16.52 20.90
C GLU A 89 -5.08 -16.07 20.55
N ALA A 90 -5.72 -16.73 19.58
CA ALA A 90 -7.15 -16.59 19.33
C ALA A 90 -7.83 -17.97 19.22
#